data_AF-A0A7S2V4G7-F1
#
_entry.id   AF-A0A7S2V4G7-F1
#
_cell.length_a   1.000
_cell.length_b   1.000
_cell.length_c   1.000
_cell.angle_alpha   90.00
_cell.angle_beta   90.00
_cell.angle_gamma   90.00
#
_symmetry.space_group_name_H-M   'P 1'
#
loop_
_entity.id
_entity.type
_entity.pdbx_description
1 polymer ?
#
loop_
_entity_poly.entity_id
_entity_poly.type
_entity_poly.pdbx_seq_one_letter_code
_entity_poly.pdbx_strand_id
1 'polypeptide(L)'
;APAAPAAKPEPKEEKPIDYYSLYKSSATKATVTAGTVLALGAASPNPAFSNMLTTFSLAGIVGYQVVHGVSHSLHSPLMSVTNAISGMTAVGGMMLMDGGLVPSTPTGALGAAAVGLSMINIGGGFL
;
A
#
# COMPACT_ATOMS: atom_id res chain seq x y z
N ALA A 1 44.92 6.32 -55.39
CA ALA A 1 44.66 7.52 -54.58
C ALA A 1 44.98 7.19 -53.13
N PRO A 2 45.78 8.00 -52.40
CA PRO A 2 46.03 7.75 -50.99
C PRO A 2 44.76 8.06 -50.18
N ALA A 3 44.42 7.16 -49.25
CA ALA A 3 43.26 7.30 -48.38
C ALA A 3 43.40 8.53 -47.48
N ALA A 4 42.31 9.30 -47.35
CA ALA A 4 42.27 10.47 -46.48
C ALA A 4 42.52 10.06 -45.00
N PRO A 5 43.22 10.89 -44.20
CA PRO A 5 43.48 10.57 -42.81
C PRO A 5 42.17 10.59 -42.00
N ALA A 6 41.96 9.55 -41.19
CA ALA A 6 40.83 9.49 -40.27
C ALA A 6 40.88 10.67 -39.29
N ALA A 7 39.76 11.41 -39.20
CA ALA A 7 39.59 12.52 -38.27
C ALA A 7 39.77 12.04 -36.82
N LYS A 8 40.60 12.74 -36.06
CA LYS A 8 40.74 12.52 -34.61
C LYS A 8 39.40 12.78 -33.92
N PRO A 9 38.98 11.93 -32.95
CA PRO A 9 37.76 12.19 -32.21
C PRO A 9 37.94 13.45 -31.36
N GLU A 10 37.04 14.41 -31.54
CA GLU A 10 36.99 15.65 -30.76
C GLU A 10 36.71 15.34 -29.28
N PRO A 11 37.33 16.06 -28.33
CA PRO A 11 37.03 15.91 -26.90
C PRO A 11 35.56 16.24 -26.66
N LYS A 12 34.79 15.30 -26.11
CA LYS A 12 33.42 15.56 -25.65
C LYS A 12 33.49 16.58 -24.51
N GLU A 13 33.02 17.80 -24.75
CA GLU A 13 32.81 18.82 -23.73
C GLU A 13 31.93 18.23 -22.61
N GLU A 14 32.53 18.02 -21.44
CA GLU A 14 31.84 17.55 -20.26
C GLU A 14 31.01 18.71 -19.70
N LYS A 15 29.70 18.72 -20.00
CA LYS A 15 28.79 19.76 -19.54
C LYS A 15 28.83 19.83 -18.00
N PRO A 16 28.93 21.03 -17.40
CA PRO A 16 28.94 21.17 -15.94
C PRO A 16 27.67 20.52 -15.36
N ILE A 17 27.86 19.62 -14.40
CA ILE A 17 26.75 18.92 -13.73
C ILE A 17 25.86 19.97 -13.05
N ASP A 18 24.60 20.04 -13.46
CA ASP A 18 23.61 20.91 -12.84
C ASP A 18 23.15 20.32 -11.51
N TYR A 19 23.89 20.64 -10.45
CA TYR A 19 23.59 20.22 -9.08
C TYR A 19 22.22 20.73 -8.60
N TYR A 20 21.74 21.85 -9.11
CA TYR A 20 20.47 22.42 -8.67
C TYR A 20 19.29 21.58 -9.15
N SER A 21 19.23 21.23 -10.44
CA SER A 21 18.15 20.35 -10.94
C SER A 21 18.25 18.93 -10.37
N LEU A 22 19.46 18.44 -10.13
CA LEU A 22 19.71 17.16 -9.45
C LEU A 22 19.13 17.14 -8.03
N TYR A 23 19.40 18.18 -7.23
CA TYR A 23 18.95 18.25 -5.84
C TYR A 23 17.50 18.70 -5.69
N LYS A 24 16.98 19.52 -6.62
CA LYS A 24 15.60 20.03 -6.58
C LYS A 24 14.57 18.90 -6.58
N SER A 25 14.75 17.85 -7.38
CA SER A 25 13.81 16.71 -7.40
C SER A 25 13.75 15.97 -6.06
N SER A 26 14.92 15.73 -5.45
CA SER A 26 15.03 15.10 -4.13
C SER A 26 14.48 15.99 -3.02
N ALA A 27 14.80 17.29 -3.05
CA ALA A 27 14.31 18.27 -2.09
C ALA A 27 12.79 18.44 -2.19
N THR A 28 12.22 18.54 -3.40
CA THR A 28 10.76 18.61 -3.59
C THR A 28 10.07 17.36 -3.05
N LYS A 29 10.59 16.16 -3.35
CA LYS A 29 10.03 14.90 -2.82
C LYS A 29 10.10 14.86 -1.30
N ALA A 30 11.25 15.20 -0.71
CA ALA A 30 11.42 15.23 0.74
C ALA A 30 10.46 16.22 1.42
N THR A 31 10.34 17.44 0.88
CA THR A 31 9.45 18.47 1.42
C THR A 31 7.98 18.07 1.30
N VAL A 32 7.56 17.48 0.17
CA VAL A 32 6.18 17.01 -0.01
C VAL A 32 5.90 15.89 0.98
N THR A 33 6.75 14.87 1.07
CA THR A 33 6.54 13.75 2.01
C THR A 33 6.51 14.22 3.46
N ALA A 34 7.48 15.04 3.88
CA ALA A 34 7.50 15.59 5.24
C ALA A 34 6.27 16.48 5.50
N GLY A 35 5.90 17.33 4.55
CA GLY A 35 4.71 18.18 4.62
C GLY A 35 3.42 17.36 4.78
N THR A 36 3.26 16.27 4.03
CA THR A 36 2.09 15.38 4.14
C THR A 36 2.04 14.69 5.50
N VAL A 37 3.16 14.16 6.00
CA VAL A 37 3.19 13.50 7.32
C VAL A 37 2.85 14.48 8.44
N LEU A 38 3.42 15.69 8.39
CA LEU A 38 3.11 16.75 9.35
C LEU A 38 1.65 17.21 9.27
N ALA A 39 1.11 17.36 8.06
CA ALA A 39 -0.29 17.72 7.85
C ALA A 39 -1.24 16.65 8.40
N LEU A 40 -0.95 15.36 8.20
CA LEU A 40 -1.72 14.25 8.79
C LEU A 40 -1.65 14.25 10.32
N GLY A 41 -0.49 14.58 10.89
CA GLY A 41 -0.31 14.74 12.32
C GLY A 41 -1.12 15.92 12.89
N ALA A 42 -1.09 17.07 12.22
CA ALA A 42 -1.83 18.27 12.61
C ALA A 42 -3.36 18.11 12.44
N ALA A 43 -3.79 17.34 11.44
CA ALA A 43 -5.20 17.02 11.21
C ALA A 43 -5.73 15.92 12.14
N SER A 44 -4.90 15.34 13.02
CA SER A 44 -5.31 14.25 13.89
C SER A 44 -6.38 14.71 14.90
N PRO A 45 -7.57 14.09 14.90
CA PRO A 45 -8.66 14.50 15.80
C PRO A 45 -8.42 14.04 17.25
N ASN A 46 -7.66 12.96 17.45
CA ASN A 46 -7.33 12.42 18.77
C ASN A 46 -6.10 11.49 18.71
N PRO A 47 -5.47 11.15 19.85
CA PRO A 47 -4.30 10.27 19.86
C PRO A 47 -4.55 8.86 19.30
N ALA A 48 -5.78 8.34 19.38
CA ALA A 48 -6.10 7.01 18.86
C ALA A 48 -5.99 6.97 17.33
N PHE A 49 -6.39 8.03 16.63
CA PHE A 49 -6.20 8.15 15.19
C PHE A 49 -4.72 8.10 14.81
N SER A 50 -3.86 8.87 15.49
CA SER A 50 -2.41 8.86 15.23
C SER A 50 -1.78 7.48 15.46
N ASN A 51 -2.22 6.77 16.51
CA ASN A 51 -1.78 5.40 16.77
C ASN A 51 -2.23 4.44 15.67
N MET A 52 -3.50 4.50 15.25
CA MET A 52 -4.02 3.67 14.15
C MET A 52 -3.31 3.96 12.82
N LEU A 53 -3.05 5.23 12.51
CA LEU A 53 -2.32 5.63 11.31
C LEU A 53 -0.87 5.11 11.32
N THR A 54 -0.23 5.13 12.48
CA THR A 54 1.11 4.56 12.66
C THR A 54 1.09 3.05 12.43
N THR A 55 0.16 2.33 13.06
CA THR A 55 -0.01 0.89 12.86
C THR A 55 -0.31 0.55 11.40
N PHE A 56 -1.19 1.30 10.74
CA PHE A 56 -1.50 1.16 9.32
C PHE A 56 -0.26 1.33 8.44
N SER A 57 0.54 2.37 8.70
CA SER A 57 1.75 2.65 7.93
C SER A 57 2.79 1.55 8.10
N LEU A 58 3.04 1.10 9.33
CA LEU A 58 3.98 0.01 9.61
C LEU A 58 3.51 -1.33 9.03
N ALA A 59 2.21 -1.64 9.15
CA ALA A 59 1.63 -2.84 8.56
C ALA A 59 1.77 -2.85 7.03
N GLY A 60 1.64 -1.71 6.36
CA GLY A 60 1.88 -1.57 4.92
C GLY A 60 3.33 -1.89 4.53
N ILE A 61 4.30 -1.37 5.28
CA ILE A 61 5.73 -1.67 5.07
C ILE A 61 6.01 -3.16 5.27
N VAL A 62 5.50 -3.75 6.36
CA VAL A 62 5.63 -5.20 6.62
C VAL A 62 5.00 -6.01 5.49
N GLY A 63 3.79 -5.65 5.06
CA GLY A 63 3.09 -6.31 3.96
C GLY A 63 3.90 -6.32 2.67
N TYR A 64 4.49 -5.18 2.28
CA TYR A 64 5.38 -5.09 1.11
C TYR A 64 6.56 -6.04 1.23
N GLN A 65 7.25 -6.06 2.38
CA GLN A 65 8.43 -6.90 2.58
C GLN A 65 8.11 -8.38 2.58
N VAL A 66 6.93 -8.77 3.04
CA VAL A 66 6.50 -10.18 3.08
C VAL A 66 6.15 -10.72 1.70
N VAL A 67 5.61 -9.89 0.80
CA VAL A 67 5.23 -10.33 -0.56
C VAL A 67 6.34 -10.08 -1.60
N HIS A 68 7.35 -9.27 -1.28
CA HIS A 68 8.46 -9.00 -2.18
C HIS A 68 9.31 -10.26 -2.38
N GLY A 69 9.51 -10.67 -3.64
CA GLY A 69 10.40 -11.78 -3.98
C GLY A 69 9.80 -13.19 -3.78
N VAL A 70 8.47 -13.31 -3.70
CA VAL A 70 7.81 -14.62 -3.70
C VAL A 70 8.11 -15.39 -5.00
N SER A 71 8.18 -16.72 -4.90
CA SER A 71 8.37 -17.57 -6.09
C SER A 71 7.17 -17.45 -7.03
N HIS A 72 7.41 -17.45 -8.35
CA HIS A 72 6.37 -17.33 -9.37
C HIS A 72 5.30 -18.43 -9.24
N SER A 73 5.69 -19.63 -8.81
CA SER A 73 4.77 -20.75 -8.56
C SER A 73 3.75 -20.47 -7.45
N LEU A 74 4.03 -19.46 -6.60
CA LEU A 74 3.19 -19.09 -5.48
C LEU A 74 2.30 -17.88 -5.75
N HIS A 75 2.35 -17.23 -6.91
CA HIS A 75 1.48 -16.07 -7.17
C HIS A 75 -0.01 -16.42 -7.11
N SER A 76 -0.42 -17.55 -7.70
CA SER A 76 -1.81 -18.00 -7.64
C SER A 76 -2.23 -18.47 -6.24
N PRO A 77 -1.44 -19.32 -5.52
CA PRO A 77 -1.70 -19.60 -4.11
C PRO A 77 -1.74 -18.35 -3.21
N LEU A 78 -0.83 -17.40 -3.41
CA LEU A 78 -0.78 -16.15 -2.66
C LEU A 78 -2.03 -15.29 -2.91
N MET A 79 -2.50 -15.25 -4.16
CA MET A 79 -3.76 -14.60 -4.50
C MET A 79 -4.93 -15.21 -3.70
N SER A 80 -5.00 -16.54 -3.61
CA SER A 80 -6.01 -17.24 -2.81
C SER A 80 -5.94 -16.89 -1.32
N VAL A 81 -4.74 -16.90 -0.75
CA VAL A 81 -4.55 -16.54 0.67
C VAL A 81 -4.94 -15.09 0.93
N THR A 82 -4.61 -14.15 0.04
CA THR A 82 -5.05 -12.76 0.18
C THR A 82 -6.57 -12.60 0.05
N ASN A 83 -7.23 -13.45 -0.74
CA ASN A 83 -8.69 -13.52 -0.78
C ASN A 83 -9.26 -14.02 0.56
N ALA A 84 -8.67 -15.05 1.17
CA ALA A 84 -9.07 -15.54 2.49
C ALA A 84 -8.93 -14.44 3.56
N ILE A 85 -7.79 -13.74 3.58
CA ILE A 85 -7.51 -12.65 4.53
C ILE A 85 -8.49 -11.48 4.35
N SER A 86 -8.92 -11.19 3.11
CA SER A 86 -9.89 -10.11 2.85
C SER A 86 -11.24 -10.34 3.56
N GLY A 87 -11.57 -11.59 3.92
CA GLY A 87 -12.73 -11.93 4.72
C GLY A 87 -12.70 -11.43 6.17
N MET A 88 -11.61 -10.79 6.63
CA MET A 88 -11.57 -10.08 7.92
C MET A 88 -12.63 -8.99 8.08
N THR A 89 -13.31 -8.57 7.01
CA THR A 89 -14.52 -7.74 7.08
C THR A 89 -15.62 -8.32 7.97
N ALA A 90 -15.58 -9.63 8.25
CA ALA A 90 -16.43 -10.28 9.23
C ALA A 90 -16.36 -9.61 10.62
N VAL A 91 -15.19 -9.12 11.03
CA VAL A 91 -15.01 -8.46 12.33
C VAL A 91 -15.87 -7.19 12.41
N GLY A 92 -15.86 -6.37 11.36
CA GLY A 92 -16.70 -5.17 11.30
C GLY A 92 -18.20 -5.52 11.30
N GLY A 93 -18.60 -6.56 10.57
CA GLY A 93 -19.98 -7.04 10.59
C GLY A 93 -20.43 -7.49 11.98
N MET A 94 -19.59 -8.26 12.69
CA MET A 94 -19.88 -8.71 14.06
C MET A 94 -20.04 -7.55 15.05
N MET A 95 -19.28 -6.46 14.89
CA MET A 95 -19.42 -5.27 15.74
C MET A 95 -20.74 -4.52 15.52
N LEU A 96 -21.40 -4.71 14.37
CA LEU A 96 -22.68 -4.06 14.03
C LEU A 96 -23.91 -4.91 14.40
N MET A 97 -23.71 -6.18 14.75
CA MET A 97 -24.81 -7.07 15.15
C MET A 97 -25.37 -6.68 16.52
N ASP A 98 -26.67 -6.84 16.67
CA ASP A 98 -27.48 -6.42 17.83
C ASP A 98 -27.60 -7.49 18.93
N GLY A 99 -26.87 -8.61 18.81
CA GLY A 99 -26.69 -9.62 19.86
C GLY A 99 -27.85 -10.62 20.05
N GLY A 100 -28.99 -10.41 19.39
CA GLY A 100 -30.11 -11.35 19.35
C GLY A 100 -29.88 -12.52 18.38
N LEU A 101 -30.72 -13.57 18.47
CA LEU A 101 -30.69 -14.71 17.53
C LEU A 101 -31.01 -14.30 16.09
N VAL A 102 -31.84 -13.27 15.92
CA VAL A 102 -32.24 -12.72 14.63
C VAL A 102 -32.05 -11.20 14.69
N PRO A 103 -31.57 -10.57 13.60
CA PRO A 103 -31.45 -9.13 13.55
C PRO A 103 -32.78 -8.43 13.80
N SER A 104 -32.78 -7.46 14.70
CA SER A 104 -33.94 -6.64 15.05
C SER A 104 -33.82 -5.22 14.47
N THR A 105 -32.61 -4.83 14.09
CA THR A 105 -32.30 -3.51 13.52
C THR A 105 -31.81 -3.63 12.08
N PRO A 106 -32.01 -2.60 11.23
CA PRO A 106 -31.44 -2.58 9.88
C PRO A 106 -29.90 -2.70 9.89
N THR A 107 -29.24 -2.09 10.87
CA THR A 107 -27.79 -2.19 11.07
C THR A 107 -27.35 -3.59 11.42
N GLY A 108 -28.06 -4.28 12.32
CA GLY A 108 -27.81 -5.67 12.67
C GLY A 108 -28.02 -6.61 11.48
N ALA A 109 -29.02 -6.34 10.64
CA ALA A 109 -29.29 -7.12 9.43
C ALA A 109 -28.15 -6.97 8.40
N LEU A 110 -27.67 -5.74 8.19
CA LEU A 110 -26.51 -5.49 7.33
C LEU A 110 -25.22 -6.07 7.92
N GLY A 111 -25.04 -6.04 9.25
CA GLY A 111 -23.93 -6.69 9.94
C GLY A 111 -23.93 -8.21 9.74
N ALA A 112 -25.08 -8.85 9.91
CA ALA A 112 -25.27 -10.28 9.67
C ALA A 112 -24.98 -10.65 8.20
N ALA A 113 -25.48 -9.85 7.25
CA ALA A 113 -25.18 -10.04 5.82
C ALA A 113 -23.69 -9.86 5.52
N ALA A 114 -23.04 -8.85 6.11
CA ALA A 114 -21.60 -8.62 5.95
C ALA A 114 -20.77 -9.80 6.47
N VAL A 115 -21.13 -10.38 7.63
CA VAL A 115 -20.50 -11.60 8.14
C VAL A 115 -20.72 -12.76 7.18
N GLY A 116 -21.95 -13.00 6.72
CA GLY A 116 -22.27 -14.07 5.77
C GLY A 116 -21.47 -13.98 4.48
N LEU A 117 -21.38 -12.79 3.88
CA LEU A 117 -20.57 -12.55 2.68
C LEU A 117 -19.07 -12.72 2.97
N SER A 118 -18.60 -12.26 4.12
CA SER A 118 -17.19 -12.43 4.52
C SER A 118 -16.79 -13.90 4.65
N MET A 119 -17.72 -14.77 5.09
CA MET A 119 -17.46 -16.22 5.15
C MET A 119 -17.25 -16.84 3.77
N ILE A 120 -17.82 -16.28 2.70
CA ILE A 120 -17.54 -16.73 1.32
C ILE A 120 -16.07 -16.46 0.98
N ASN A 121 -15.53 -15.30 1.36
CA ASN A 121 -14.13 -14.97 1.14
C ASN A 121 -13.20 -15.88 1.96
N ILE A 122 -13.52 -16.09 3.25
CA ILE A 122 -12.74 -16.98 4.13
C ILE A 122 -12.76 -18.42 3.59
N GLY A 123 -13.96 -18.98 3.38
CA GLY A 123 -14.11 -20.36 2.92
C GLY A 123 -13.53 -20.57 1.52
N GLY A 124 -13.83 -19.67 0.58
CA GLY A 124 -13.38 -19.77 -0.80
C GLY A 124 -11.88 -19.46 -1.00
N GLY A 125 -11.23 -18.77 -0.07
CA GLY A 125 -9.78 -18.54 -0.13
C GLY A 125 -8.93 -19.67 0.46
N PHE A 126 -9.51 -20.55 1.29
CA PHE A 126 -8.83 -21.69 1.94
C PHE A 126 -9.14 -23.07 1.32
N LEU A 127 -10.17 -23.17 0.48
CA LEU A 127 -10.53 -24.36 -0.30
C LEU A 127 -9.80 -24.37 -1.65
#